data_AF-A0A1H9GBU5-F1
#
_entry.id   AF-A0A1H9GBU5-F1
#
_cell.length_a   1.000
_cell.length_b   1.000
_cell.length_c   1.000
_cell.angle_alpha   90.00
_cell.angle_beta   90.00
_cell.angle_gamma   90.00
#
_symmetry.space_group_name_H-M   'P 1'
#
loop_
_entity.id
_entity.type
_entity.pdbx_description
1 polymer ?
#
loop_
_entity_poly.entity_id
_entity_poly.type
_entity_poly.pdbx_seq_one_letter_code
_entity_poly.pdbx_strand_id
1 'polypeptide(L)'
;MRRNILYLFAAALFFFTTSCVEEKLAFTVVESPVLGLISETSAAEGMVAFTGTFYELDKSGILDQNIGIDSIPVAGLELRVESQNRALLQTIVTAADGTTLFEMPATELEGVTRLEWTGTYDGQIFRILKNL
;
A
#
# COMPACT_ATOMS: atom_id res chain seq x y z
N MET A 1 -55.69 -40.53 3.63
CA MET A 1 -54.49 -40.19 4.42
C MET A 1 -53.14 -40.32 3.69
N ARG A 2 -52.96 -41.23 2.72
CA ARG A 2 -51.65 -41.42 2.01
C ARG A 2 -51.16 -40.24 1.16
N ARG A 3 -52.07 -39.37 0.68
CA ARG A 3 -51.72 -38.23 -0.19
C ARG A 3 -51.06 -37.06 0.56
N ASN A 4 -51.33 -36.90 1.85
CA ASN A 4 -50.74 -35.83 2.68
C ASN A 4 -49.32 -36.18 3.17
N ILE A 5 -49.00 -37.48 3.28
CA ILE A 5 -47.66 -37.96 3.65
C ILE A 5 -46.64 -37.69 2.53
N LEU A 6 -47.06 -37.78 1.26
CA LEU A 6 -46.19 -37.50 0.11
C LEU A 6 -45.80 -36.00 0.04
N TYR A 7 -46.74 -35.10 0.34
CA TYR A 7 -46.45 -33.66 0.41
C TYR A 7 -45.55 -33.28 1.60
N LEU A 8 -45.71 -33.94 2.74
CA LEU A 8 -44.83 -33.76 3.91
C LEU A 8 -43.41 -34.25 3.63
N PHE A 9 -43.25 -35.37 2.92
CA PHE A 9 -41.94 -35.87 2.51
C PHE A 9 -41.27 -34.97 1.46
N ALA A 10 -42.04 -34.47 0.49
CA ALA A 10 -41.55 -33.53 -0.52
C ALA A 10 -41.15 -32.17 0.08
N ALA A 11 -41.90 -31.68 1.08
CA ALA A 11 -41.56 -30.46 1.81
C ALA A 11 -40.29 -30.62 2.66
N ALA A 12 -40.12 -31.76 3.34
CA ALA A 12 -38.92 -32.05 4.12
C ALA A 12 -37.67 -32.16 3.25
N LEU A 13 -37.76 -32.72 2.04
CA LEU A 13 -36.65 -32.83 1.10
C LEU A 13 -36.18 -31.45 0.58
N PHE A 14 -37.10 -30.48 0.47
CA PHE A 14 -36.81 -29.12 0.01
C PHE A 14 -36.05 -28.27 1.04
N PHE A 15 -36.13 -28.62 2.33
CA PHE A 15 -35.40 -27.93 3.41
C PHE A 15 -33.93 -28.33 3.51
N PHE A 16 -33.50 -29.44 2.91
CA PHE A 16 -32.09 -29.89 2.98
C PHE A 16 -31.20 -29.34 1.87
N THR A 17 -31.72 -28.61 0.89
CA THR A 17 -30.93 -28.10 -0.25
C THR A 17 -30.47 -26.65 -0.08
N THR A 18 -30.73 -26.00 1.05
CA THR A 18 -30.15 -24.68 1.35
C THR A 18 -28.77 -24.83 1.98
N SER A 19 -27.82 -25.42 1.24
CA SER A 19 -26.42 -25.34 1.66
C SER A 19 -25.99 -23.88 1.57
N CYS A 20 -25.74 -23.26 2.72
CA CYS A 20 -25.13 -21.95 2.83
C CYS A 20 -23.79 -22.00 2.06
N VAL A 21 -23.69 -21.30 0.94
CA VAL A 21 -22.42 -21.13 0.24
C VAL A 21 -21.59 -20.20 1.12
N GLU A 22 -20.60 -20.73 1.84
CA GLU A 22 -19.60 -19.91 2.51
C GLU A 22 -18.73 -19.24 1.43
N GLU A 23 -19.13 -18.03 1.02
CA GLU A 23 -18.26 -17.16 0.26
C GLU A 23 -17.10 -16.73 1.15
N LYS A 24 -15.93 -17.35 0.97
CA LYS A 24 -14.68 -16.87 1.56
C LYS A 24 -14.34 -15.52 0.93
N LEU A 25 -14.76 -14.44 1.58
CA LEU A 25 -14.29 -13.06 1.34
C LEU A 25 -12.85 -12.88 1.83
N ALA A 26 -11.95 -13.81 1.48
CA ALA A 26 -10.53 -13.69 1.77
C ALA A 26 -9.88 -12.87 0.65
N PHE A 27 -9.81 -11.57 0.85
CA PHE A 27 -8.99 -10.70 0.01
C PHE A 27 -7.52 -10.99 0.31
N THR A 28 -6.73 -11.21 -0.73
CA THR A 28 -5.27 -11.30 -0.60
C THR A 28 -4.73 -9.88 -0.49
N VAL A 29 -4.26 -9.51 0.70
CA VAL A 29 -3.54 -8.25 0.91
C VAL A 29 -2.10 -8.49 0.44
N VAL A 30 -1.74 -7.90 -0.69
CA VAL A 30 -0.33 -7.86 -1.12
C VAL A 30 0.32 -6.70 -0.38
N GLU A 31 1.30 -7.02 0.47
CA GLU A 31 2.04 -6.03 1.24
C GLU A 31 2.91 -5.17 0.32
N SER A 32 3.21 -3.93 0.74
CA SER A 32 4.19 -3.10 0.01
C SER A 32 5.57 -3.76 0.09
N PRO A 33 6.31 -3.90 -1.04
CA PRO A 33 7.66 -4.45 -1.05
C PRO A 33 8.68 -3.55 -0.34
N VAL A 34 8.37 -2.26 -0.17
CA VAL A 34 9.25 -1.26 0.44
C VAL A 34 8.49 -0.49 1.52
N LEU A 35 9.13 -0.23 2.65
CA LEU A 35 8.70 0.75 3.65
C LEU A 35 9.28 2.12 3.27
N GLY A 36 8.42 3.09 3.00
CA GLY A 36 8.84 4.49 2.82
C GLY A 36 8.32 5.37 3.94
N LEU A 37 9.23 6.13 4.54
CA LEU A 37 8.96 7.10 5.58
C LEU A 37 9.12 8.49 4.96
N ILE A 38 8.02 9.23 4.87
CA ILE A 38 7.99 10.55 4.21
C ILE A 38 7.63 11.60 5.25
N SER A 39 8.52 12.58 5.41
CA SER A 39 8.39 13.65 6.40
C SER A 39 8.64 14.99 5.74
N GLU A 40 7.91 16.01 6.19
CA GLU A 40 8.20 17.40 5.83
C GLU A 40 9.57 17.79 6.38
N THR A 41 10.30 18.60 5.63
CA THR A 41 11.58 19.15 6.05
C THR A 41 11.64 20.64 5.76
N SER A 42 12.58 21.32 6.40
CA SER A 42 12.77 22.76 6.22
C SER A 42 13.10 23.07 4.75
N ALA A 43 12.39 24.04 4.18
CA ALA A 43 12.58 24.54 2.82
C ALA A 43 12.81 26.05 2.84
N ALA A 44 13.31 26.60 1.72
CA ALA A 44 13.38 28.05 1.54
C ALA A 44 11.98 28.69 1.50
N GLU A 45 11.89 30.01 1.72
CA GLU A 45 10.61 30.72 1.61
C GLU A 45 9.99 30.54 0.22
N GLY A 46 8.71 30.18 0.17
CA GLY A 46 7.99 29.88 -1.07
C GLY A 46 8.19 28.45 -1.62
N MET A 47 9.00 27.62 -0.96
CA MET A 47 9.23 26.22 -1.31
C MET A 47 8.55 25.28 -0.31
N VAL A 48 8.24 24.07 -0.78
CA VAL A 48 7.79 22.94 0.04
C VAL A 48 8.77 21.79 -0.18
N ALA A 49 9.24 21.19 0.91
CA ALA A 49 10.19 20.09 0.85
C ALA A 49 9.78 18.90 1.73
N PHE A 50 10.05 17.70 1.21
CA PHE A 50 9.85 16.43 1.90
C PHE A 50 11.09 15.56 1.77
N THR A 51 11.54 15.00 2.89
CA THR A 51 12.52 13.92 2.89
C THR A 51 11.78 12.58 2.87
N GLY A 52 12.17 11.71 1.94
CA GLY A 52 11.74 10.32 1.92
C GLY A 52 12.91 9.39 2.26
N THR A 53 12.68 8.39 3.11
CA THR A 53 13.64 7.32 3.38
C THR A 53 12.99 5.96 3.13
N PHE A 54 13.65 5.11 2.34
CA PHE A 54 13.08 3.87 1.82
C PHE A 54 13.90 2.66 2.24
N TYR A 55 13.21 1.64 2.76
CA TYR A 55 13.79 0.40 3.27
C TYR A 55 13.11 -0.83 2.70
N GLU A 56 13.91 -1.85 2.37
CA GLU A 56 13.45 -3.23 2.33
C GLU A 56 13.41 -3.76 3.76
N LEU A 57 12.34 -4.46 4.12
CA LEU A 57 12.20 -5.08 5.43
C LEU A 57 12.51 -6.57 5.34
N ASP A 58 13.66 -6.99 5.88
CA ASP A 58 13.95 -8.41 6.04
C ASP A 58 13.22 -8.93 7.29
N LYS A 59 12.25 -9.82 7.04
CA LYS A 59 11.42 -10.45 8.07
C LYS A 59 11.92 -11.83 8.48
N SER A 60 13.07 -12.29 7.98
CA SER A 60 13.63 -13.63 8.27
C SER A 60 13.79 -13.90 9.77
N GLY A 61 14.06 -12.85 10.57
CA GLY A 61 14.23 -12.89 12.02
C GLY A 61 13.02 -12.48 12.85
N ILE A 62 11.83 -12.27 12.27
CA ILE A 62 10.69 -11.62 12.97
C ILE A 62 10.24 -12.32 14.26
N LEU A 63 10.49 -13.63 14.39
CA LEU A 63 10.15 -14.42 15.57
C LEU A 63 11.30 -14.59 16.57
N ASP A 64 12.52 -14.15 16.21
CA ASP A 64 13.66 -14.14 17.12
C ASP A 64 13.74 -12.77 17.82
N GLN A 65 13.50 -12.77 19.13
CA GLN A 65 13.53 -11.56 19.96
C GLN A 65 14.89 -10.83 19.96
N ASN A 66 15.98 -11.48 19.56
CA ASN A 66 17.31 -10.87 19.48
C ASN A 66 17.63 -10.28 18.11
N ILE A 67 16.88 -10.66 17.05
CA ILE A 67 17.09 -10.20 15.67
C ILE A 67 15.98 -9.24 15.26
N GLY A 68 14.72 -9.69 15.30
CA GLY A 68 13.57 -8.90 14.87
C GLY A 68 13.49 -8.69 13.35
N ILE A 69 12.93 -7.54 12.95
CA ILE A 69 12.86 -7.10 11.56
C ILE A 69 14.06 -6.20 11.29
N ASP A 70 14.84 -6.51 10.26
CA ASP A 70 15.93 -5.65 9.80
C ASP A 70 15.45 -4.69 8.71
N SER A 71 16.00 -3.48 8.67
CA SER A 71 15.66 -2.43 7.71
C SER A 71 16.87 -2.11 6.83
N ILE A 72 16.83 -2.55 5.58
CA ILE A 72 17.92 -2.40 4.63
C ILE A 72 17.62 -1.19 3.73
N PRO A 73 18.47 -0.14 3.71
CA PRO A 73 18.23 1.02 2.86
C PRO A 73 18.20 0.65 1.38
N VAL A 74 17.19 1.14 0.65
CA VAL A 74 17.07 0.88 -0.79
C VAL A 74 17.71 2.02 -1.58
N ALA A 75 18.92 1.79 -2.09
CA ALA A 75 19.65 2.74 -2.92
C ALA A 75 19.25 2.65 -4.40
N GLY A 76 19.30 3.77 -5.13
CA GLY A 76 19.04 3.80 -6.58
C GLY A 76 17.59 3.54 -6.97
N LEU A 77 16.65 3.62 -6.03
CA LEU A 77 15.23 3.43 -6.26
C LEU A 77 14.66 4.65 -6.97
N GLU A 78 14.22 4.47 -8.21
CA GLU A 78 13.49 5.50 -8.95
C GLU A 78 12.05 5.62 -8.41
N LEU A 79 11.69 6.85 -8.05
CA LEU A 79 10.40 7.22 -7.50
C LEU A 79 9.77 8.30 -8.36
N ARG A 80 8.50 8.11 -8.69
CA ARG A 80 7.64 9.13 -9.29
C ARG A 80 6.78 9.72 -8.18
N VAL A 81 6.95 11.02 -7.93
CA VAL A 81 6.10 11.80 -7.02
C VAL A 81 4.99 12.43 -7.85
N GLU A 82 3.76 12.02 -7.58
CA GLU A 82 2.57 12.41 -8.33
C GLU A 82 1.56 13.10 -7.40
N SER A 83 0.69 13.95 -7.93
CA SER A 83 -0.47 14.46 -7.18
C SER A 83 -1.56 13.40 -7.01
N GLN A 84 -2.58 13.68 -6.20
CA GLN A 84 -3.76 12.81 -6.06
C GLN A 84 -4.48 12.51 -7.39
N ASN A 85 -4.27 13.33 -8.42
CA ASN A 85 -4.83 13.15 -9.76
C ASN A 85 -3.87 12.43 -10.72
N ARG A 86 -2.78 11.84 -10.20
CA ARG A 86 -1.72 11.17 -10.97
C ARG A 86 -0.98 12.08 -11.96
N ALA A 87 -1.03 13.39 -11.76
CA ALA A 87 -0.14 14.30 -12.48
C ALA A 87 1.27 14.16 -11.91
N LEU A 88 2.26 13.86 -12.76
CA LEU A 88 3.65 13.76 -12.36
C LEU A 88 4.18 15.15 -11.96
N LEU A 89 4.72 15.23 -10.74
CA LEU A 89 5.36 16.44 -10.22
C LEU A 89 6.87 16.35 -10.38
N GLN A 90 7.46 15.20 -10.01
CA GLN A 90 8.89 14.97 -10.10
C GLN A 90 9.24 13.49 -10.17
N THR A 91 10.36 13.17 -10.84
CA THR A 91 11.05 11.88 -10.70
C THR A 91 12.32 12.10 -9.88
N ILE A 92 12.51 11.28 -8.85
CA ILE A 92 13.65 11.35 -7.92
C ILE A 92 14.23 9.94 -7.72
N VAL A 93 15.49 9.86 -7.31
CA VAL A 93 16.20 8.60 -7.11
C VAL A 93 16.82 8.60 -5.72
N THR A 94 16.67 7.49 -4.99
CA THR A 94 17.26 7.39 -3.65
C THR A 94 18.78 7.30 -3.69
N ALA A 95 19.42 7.94 -2.71
CA ALA A 95 20.86 7.88 -2.47
C ALA A 95 21.27 6.54 -1.83
N ALA A 96 22.56 6.37 -1.59
CA ALA A 96 23.14 5.14 -1.04
C ALA A 96 22.58 4.75 0.36
N ASP A 97 22.10 5.73 1.11
CA ASP A 97 21.47 5.55 2.43
C ASP A 97 19.94 5.39 2.34
N GLY A 98 19.38 5.21 1.15
CA GLY A 98 17.95 5.07 0.91
C GLY A 98 17.16 6.37 1.02
N THR A 99 17.83 7.52 1.17
CA THR A 99 17.16 8.82 1.31
C THR A 99 16.96 9.52 -0.04
N THR A 100 15.98 10.42 -0.10
CA THR A 100 15.76 11.33 -1.23
C THR A 100 15.09 12.61 -0.75
N LEU A 101 15.23 13.68 -1.53
CA LEU A 101 14.57 14.97 -1.31
C LEU A 101 13.62 15.25 -2.46
N PHE A 102 12.37 15.55 -2.13
CA PHE A 102 11.43 16.21 -3.02
C PHE A 102 11.33 17.66 -2.58
N GLU A 103 11.51 18.60 -3.50
CA GLU A 103 11.41 20.02 -3.22
C GLU A 103 10.87 20.75 -4.46
N MET A 104 9.86 21.58 -4.26
CA MET A 104 9.28 22.38 -5.35
C MET A 104 8.62 23.67 -4.85
N PRO A 105 8.34 24.65 -5.73
CA PRO A 105 7.60 25.85 -5.36
C PRO A 105 6.20 25.51 -4.84
N ALA A 106 5.75 26.18 -3.78
CA ALA A 106 4.42 25.97 -3.21
C ALA A 106 3.29 26.24 -4.22
N THR A 107 3.52 27.14 -5.17
CA THR A 107 2.57 27.45 -6.26
C THR A 107 2.32 26.27 -7.20
N GLU A 108 3.29 25.38 -7.38
CA GLU A 108 3.13 24.16 -8.19
C GLU A 108 2.31 23.08 -7.48
N LEU A 109 2.08 23.24 -6.16
CA LEU A 109 1.24 22.38 -5.34
C LEU A 109 -0.16 22.95 -5.12
N GLU A 110 -0.54 24.04 -5.78
CA GLU A 110 -1.88 24.60 -5.64
C GLU A 110 -2.97 23.58 -6.03
N GLY A 111 -3.88 23.31 -5.08
CA GLY A 111 -4.93 22.30 -5.25
C GLY A 111 -4.46 20.85 -5.11
N VAL A 112 -3.16 20.60 -4.91
CA VAL A 112 -2.65 19.30 -4.47
C VAL A 112 -2.97 19.16 -2.98
N THR A 113 -3.49 18.00 -2.59
CA THR A 113 -3.79 17.69 -1.17
C THR A 113 -3.02 16.47 -0.67
N ARG A 114 -2.45 15.71 -1.59
CA ARG A 114 -1.70 14.49 -1.31
C ARG A 114 -0.66 14.24 -2.39
N LEU A 115 0.54 13.91 -1.95
CA LEU A 115 1.61 13.36 -2.76
C LEU A 115 1.52 11.83 -2.76
N GLU A 116 1.61 11.24 -3.94
CA GLU A 116 1.67 9.80 -4.16
C GLU A 116 3.07 9.45 -4.68
N TRP A 117 3.84 8.74 -3.86
CA TRP A 117 5.19 8.32 -4.16
C TRP A 117 5.13 6.89 -4.68
N THR A 118 5.45 6.70 -5.96
CA THR A 118 5.29 5.42 -6.64
C THR A 118 6.62 4.93 -7.20
N GLY A 119 6.80 3.62 -7.20
CA GLY A 119 8.01 3.00 -7.72
C GLY A 119 7.79 1.52 -8.00
N THR A 120 8.85 0.86 -8.49
CA THR A 120 8.90 -0.60 -8.65
C THR A 120 10.13 -1.12 -7.94
N TYR A 121 9.96 -2.14 -7.11
CA TYR A 121 11.04 -2.83 -6.42
C TYR A 121 10.84 -4.34 -6.57
N ASP A 122 11.88 -5.06 -7.00
CA ASP A 122 11.82 -6.50 -7.30
C ASP A 122 10.61 -6.93 -8.16
N GLY A 123 10.29 -6.10 -9.16
CA GLY A 123 9.18 -6.34 -10.10
C GLY A 123 7.79 -6.06 -9.50
N GLN A 124 7.69 -5.61 -8.25
CA GLN A 124 6.44 -5.22 -7.60
C GLN A 124 6.28 -3.71 -7.57
N ILE A 125 5.14 -3.24 -8.08
CA ILE A 125 4.77 -1.82 -8.04
C ILE A 125 4.25 -1.49 -6.65
N PHE A 126 4.67 -0.34 -6.11
CA PHE A 126 4.19 0.16 -4.83
C PHE A 126 3.78 1.63 -4.91
N ARG A 127 3.03 2.05 -3.90
CA ARG A 127 2.54 3.43 -3.74
C ARG A 127 2.48 3.80 -2.27
N ILE A 128 3.07 4.94 -1.93
CA ILE A 128 3.08 5.51 -0.59
C ILE A 128 2.41 6.88 -0.64
N LEU A 129 1.53 7.13 0.31
CA LEU A 129 0.67 8.30 0.33
C LEU A 129 1.10 9.24 1.45
N LYS A 130 1.36 10.51 1.12
CA LYS A 130 1.65 11.56 2.10
C LYS A 130 0.73 12.75 1.85
N ASN A 131 -0.12 13.04 2.82
CA ASN A 131 -0.93 14.26 2.80
C ASN A 131 -0.01 15.47 3.01
N LEU A 132 -0.38 16.58 2.35
CA LEU A 132 0.23 17.90 2.55
C LEU A 132 -0.33 18.58 3.81
#